data_AF-X1NM66-F1
#
_entry.id   AF-X1NM66-F1
#
_cell.length_a   1.000
_cell.length_b   1.000
_cell.length_c   1.000
_cell.angle_alpha   90.00
_cell.angle_beta   90.00
_cell.angle_gamma   90.00
#
_symmetry.space_group_name_H-M   'P 1'
#
loop_
_entity.id
_entity.type
_entity.pdbx_description
1 polymer ?
#
loop_
_entity_poly.entity_id
_entity_poly.type
_entity_poly.pdbx_seq_one_letter_code
_entity_poly.pdbx_strand_id
1 'polypeptide(L)'
;MKIENWKLKILNVVIPTFRLDISIPEDLIEEIGRIYGYQKIKAAFPTATLIPPKRNTDRFWEEMTKNILKEAGFSEVYNYSFISENDAKVFGWHPQAIIELENPLSKEQKYLRPSLVPNLLKNVQKNQNYYNEIKIFELGKIFEKPKKEKRILAGILTGDMFYQTKGVVDLLLNKLGISDIYYKEFKLTNEEIKKNWWYPKKSADIIINGERIGFLGEVTSKILAEFKINLKVVYFAVRFDELSKFASEETIYQPISRFPAA
;
A
#
# COMPACT_ATOMS: atom_id res chain seq x y z
N MET A 1 40.56 33.21 4.94
CA MET A 1 41.04 32.25 5.96
C MET A 1 42.49 32.54 6.24
N LYS A 2 42.94 32.39 7.48
CA LYS A 2 44.36 32.50 7.83
C LYS A 2 44.86 31.13 8.31
N ILE A 3 45.92 30.64 7.68
CA ILE A 3 46.60 29.39 8.08
C ILE A 3 47.75 29.80 9.01
N GLU A 4 47.73 29.34 10.26
CA GLU A 4 48.68 29.80 11.28
C GLU A 4 49.90 28.87 11.45
N ASN A 5 49.81 27.61 11.03
CA ASN A 5 50.95 26.68 11.06
C ASN A 5 50.83 25.66 9.92
N TRP A 6 51.88 25.54 9.09
CA TRP A 6 51.92 24.67 7.90
C TRP A 6 53.01 23.59 7.96
N LYS A 7 53.85 23.58 9.01
CA LYS A 7 55.00 22.66 9.15
C LYS A 7 54.63 21.30 9.76
N LEU A 8 53.36 21.04 10.06
CA LEU A 8 52.86 19.79 10.62
C LEU A 8 51.81 19.18 9.69
N LYS A 9 51.55 17.87 9.81
CA LYS A 9 50.41 17.18 9.16
C LYS A 9 49.03 17.69 9.63
N ILE A 10 48.99 18.79 10.41
CA ILE A 10 47.81 19.40 11.02
C ILE A 10 47.86 20.90 10.70
N LEU A 11 46.75 21.42 10.16
CA LEU A 11 46.58 22.84 9.85
C LEU A 11 45.67 23.49 10.90
N ASN A 12 46.12 24.60 11.47
CA ASN A 12 45.27 25.50 12.25
C ASN A 12 44.76 26.61 11.34
N VAL A 13 43.44 26.69 11.16
CA VAL A 13 42.79 27.63 10.25
C VAL A 13 41.83 28.52 11.03
N VAL A 14 42.05 29.83 10.97
CA VAL A 14 41.13 30.82 11.55
C VAL A 14 40.11 31.21 10.49
N ILE A 15 38.83 30.97 10.81
CA ILE A 15 37.70 31.26 9.95
C ILE A 15 37.33 32.75 10.05
N PRO A 16 37.22 33.49 8.93
CA PRO A 16 36.75 34.87 8.95
C PRO A 16 35.33 34.97 9.49
N THR A 17 35.03 36.05 10.23
CA THR A 17 33.74 36.26 10.90
C THR A 17 32.52 36.28 9.98
N PHE A 18 32.71 36.54 8.68
CA PHE A 18 31.62 36.55 7.69
C PHE A 18 31.33 35.17 7.06
N ARG A 19 32.17 34.16 7.30
CA ARG A 19 31.96 32.77 6.83
C ARG A 19 31.32 31.93 7.93
N LEU A 20 30.02 32.10 8.08
CA LEU A 20 29.20 31.41 9.09
C LEU A 20 28.91 29.95 8.73
N ASP A 21 29.22 29.57 7.49
CA ASP A 21 29.02 28.25 6.90
C ASP A 21 30.18 27.27 7.16
N ILE A 22 31.31 27.74 7.69
CA ILE A 22 32.49 26.89 7.95
C ILE A 22 32.63 26.63 9.45
N SER A 23 32.49 25.37 9.84
CA SER A 23 32.48 24.92 11.22
C SER A 23 33.26 23.63 11.47
N ILE A 24 33.45 22.79 10.44
CA ILE A 24 34.12 21.50 10.54
C ILE A 24 35.25 21.38 9.48
N PRO A 25 36.21 20.44 9.65
CA PRO A 25 37.29 20.24 8.69
C PRO A 25 36.81 19.97 7.26
N GLU A 26 35.69 19.28 7.08
CA GLU A 26 35.09 18.94 5.80
C GLU A 26 34.69 20.19 5.00
N ASP A 27 34.26 21.26 5.67
CA ASP A 27 33.92 22.53 5.02
C ASP A 27 35.15 23.19 4.39
N LEU A 28 36.32 23.03 5.03
CA LEU A 28 37.60 23.48 4.46
C LEU A 28 38.01 22.62 3.26
N ILE A 29 37.75 21.31 3.32
CA ILE A 29 38.00 20.39 2.20
C ILE A 29 37.08 20.72 1.02
N GLU A 30 35.81 21.07 1.27
CA GLU A 30 34.86 21.58 0.27
C GLU A 30 35.39 22.84 -0.40
N GLU A 31 35.85 23.83 0.36
CA GLU A 31 36.40 25.08 -0.19
C GLU A 31 37.64 24.84 -1.06
N ILE A 32 38.52 23.93 -0.64
CA ILE A 32 39.66 23.49 -1.44
C ILE A 32 39.18 22.86 -2.74
N GLY A 33 38.23 21.92 -2.66
CA GLY A 33 37.68 21.25 -3.85
C GLY A 33 36.97 22.23 -4.79
N ARG A 34 36.22 23.20 -4.27
CA ARG A 34 35.50 24.24 -5.01
C ARG A 34 36.46 25.15 -5.77
N ILE A 35 37.56 25.58 -5.14
CA ILE A 35 38.59 26.41 -5.76
C ILE A 35 39.44 25.59 -6.76
N TYR A 36 39.79 24.35 -6.40
CA TYR A 36 40.56 23.45 -7.27
C TYR A 36 39.78 23.11 -8.55
N GLY A 37 38.47 22.92 -8.41
CA GLY A 37 37.52 22.53 -9.44
C GLY A 37 37.22 21.03 -9.37
N TYR A 38 35.98 20.67 -9.05
CA TYR A 38 35.53 19.27 -8.91
C TYR A 38 35.77 18.41 -10.15
N GLN A 39 35.72 19.01 -11.34
CA GLN A 39 36.00 18.33 -12.61
C GLN A 39 37.44 17.79 -12.71
N LYS A 40 38.36 18.29 -11.88
CA LYS A 40 39.76 17.83 -11.84
C LYS A 40 39.97 16.67 -10.86
N ILE A 41 38.97 16.33 -10.04
CA ILE A 41 39.01 15.18 -9.14
C ILE A 41 38.80 13.94 -9.99
N LYS A 42 39.77 13.01 -9.98
CA LYS A 42 39.69 11.78 -10.76
C LYS A 42 38.53 10.92 -10.24
N ALA A 43 37.61 10.56 -11.14
CA ALA A 43 36.57 9.59 -10.83
C ALA A 43 37.22 8.22 -10.57
N ALA A 44 36.91 7.63 -9.42
CA ALA A 44 37.30 6.27 -9.07
C ALA A 44 36.07 5.57 -8.49
N PHE A 45 35.81 4.34 -8.93
CA PHE A 45 34.76 3.54 -8.33
C PHE A 45 35.14 3.18 -6.89
N PRO A 46 34.20 3.25 -5.93
CA PRO A 46 34.46 2.74 -4.60
C PRO A 46 34.67 1.23 -4.67
N THR A 47 35.78 0.74 -4.12
CA THR A 47 36.02 -0.69 -3.95
C THR A 47 35.26 -1.16 -2.73
N ALA A 48 34.37 -2.14 -2.89
CA ALA A 48 33.61 -2.75 -1.80
C ALA A 48 33.61 -4.28 -1.93
N THR A 49 33.63 -4.97 -0.80
CA THR A 49 33.48 -6.43 -0.77
C THR A 49 32.04 -6.80 -1.16
N LEU A 50 31.88 -7.72 -2.11
CA LEU A 50 30.56 -8.19 -2.53
C LEU A 50 30.03 -9.20 -1.52
N ILE A 51 29.06 -8.77 -0.69
CA ILE A 51 28.36 -9.65 0.26
C ILE A 51 26.97 -9.89 -0.33
N PRO A 52 26.57 -11.16 -0.61
CA PRO A 52 25.22 -11.46 -1.08
C PRO A 52 24.19 -10.90 -0.08
N PRO A 53 23.26 -10.05 -0.52
CA PRO A 53 22.26 -9.49 0.37
C PRO A 53 21.30 -10.59 0.82
N LYS A 54 20.83 -10.50 2.07
CA LYS A 54 19.69 -11.31 2.51
C LYS A 54 18.47 -10.93 1.65
N ARG A 55 17.72 -11.92 1.18
CA ARG A 55 16.48 -11.69 0.43
C ARG A 55 15.51 -10.90 1.30
N ASN A 56 14.93 -9.85 0.74
CA ASN A 56 13.84 -9.13 1.37
C ASN A 56 12.53 -9.90 1.10
N THR A 57 12.06 -10.63 2.09
CA THR A 57 10.83 -11.45 2.01
C THR A 57 9.60 -10.60 1.74
N ASP A 58 9.51 -9.41 2.34
CA ASP A 58 8.37 -8.52 2.16
C ASP A 58 8.25 -8.05 0.71
N ARG A 59 9.38 -7.69 0.10
CA ARG A 59 9.43 -7.30 -1.32
C ARG A 59 9.08 -8.48 -2.22
N PHE A 60 9.60 -9.66 -1.92
CA PHE A 60 9.30 -10.86 -2.69
C PHE A 60 7.79 -11.16 -2.70
N TRP A 61 7.15 -11.18 -1.52
CA TRP A 61 5.71 -11.45 -1.42
C TRP A 61 4.86 -10.36 -2.06
N GLU A 62 5.31 -9.11 -2.01
CA GLU A 62 4.66 -8.00 -2.69
C GLU A 62 4.68 -8.20 -4.22
N GLU A 63 5.85 -8.50 -4.78
CA GLU A 63 6.00 -8.75 -6.22
C GLU A 63 5.19 -9.97 -6.66
N MET A 64 5.22 -11.07 -5.87
CA MET A 64 4.43 -12.27 -6.12
C MET A 64 2.93 -11.97 -6.15
N THR A 65 2.41 -11.28 -5.14
CA THR A 65 0.99 -10.89 -5.04
C THR A 65 0.55 -10.03 -6.23
N LYS A 66 1.38 -9.04 -6.60
CA LYS A 66 1.12 -8.17 -7.76
C LYS A 66 1.09 -8.97 -9.06
N ASN A 67 2.00 -9.91 -9.25
CA ASN A 67 2.05 -10.74 -10.45
C ASN A 67 0.83 -11.66 -10.55
N ILE A 68 0.41 -12.29 -9.45
CA ILE A 68 -0.78 -13.15 -9.44
C ILE A 68 -2.04 -12.37 -9.87
N LEU A 69 -2.23 -11.15 -9.35
CA LEU A 69 -3.38 -10.32 -9.73
C LEU A 69 -3.30 -9.82 -11.18
N LYS A 70 -2.09 -9.50 -11.67
CA LYS A 70 -1.88 -9.17 -13.10
C LYS A 70 -2.24 -10.35 -13.99
N GLU A 71 -1.82 -11.56 -13.64
CA GLU A 71 -2.18 -12.80 -14.35
C GLU A 71 -3.69 -13.08 -14.31
N ALA A 72 -4.37 -12.69 -13.21
CA ALA A 72 -5.82 -12.74 -13.09
C ALA A 72 -6.56 -11.61 -13.86
N GLY A 73 -5.82 -10.77 -14.61
CA GLY A 73 -6.38 -9.72 -15.46
C GLY A 73 -6.63 -8.38 -14.77
N PHE A 74 -6.02 -8.13 -13.61
CA PHE A 74 -6.16 -6.85 -12.92
C PHE A 74 -5.09 -5.84 -13.33
N SER A 75 -5.48 -4.57 -13.37
CA SER A 75 -4.56 -3.44 -13.49
C SER A 75 -4.22 -2.85 -12.12
N GLU A 76 -2.93 -2.67 -11.83
CA GLU A 76 -2.49 -2.00 -10.61
C GLU A 76 -2.74 -0.50 -10.71
N VAL A 77 -3.29 0.11 -9.65
CA VAL A 77 -3.51 1.56 -9.57
C VAL A 77 -2.77 2.15 -8.38
N TYR A 78 -2.27 3.37 -8.56
CA TYR A 78 -1.61 4.15 -7.51
C TYR A 78 -2.46 5.36 -7.16
N ASN A 79 -2.89 5.43 -5.91
CA ASN A 79 -3.71 6.51 -5.42
C ASN A 79 -2.98 7.31 -4.35
N TYR A 80 -3.31 8.61 -4.25
CA TYR A 80 -2.93 9.39 -3.09
C TYR A 80 -3.51 8.78 -1.80
N SER A 81 -2.77 8.89 -0.71
CA SER A 81 -3.16 8.37 0.61
C SER A 81 -4.19 9.24 1.33
N PHE A 82 -4.96 10.03 0.59
CA PHE A 82 -5.86 11.03 1.14
C PHE A 82 -7.31 10.82 0.69
N ILE A 83 -8.21 11.28 1.55
CA ILE A 83 -9.65 11.37 1.29
C ILE A 83 -10.18 12.76 1.66
N SER A 84 -11.30 13.11 1.04
CA SER A 84 -12.03 14.35 1.33
C SER A 84 -12.88 14.21 2.58
N GLU A 85 -13.35 15.35 3.09
CA GLU A 85 -14.37 15.35 4.14
C GLU A 85 -15.69 14.69 3.68
N ASN A 86 -16.05 14.82 2.40
CA ASN A 86 -17.25 14.19 1.88
C ASN A 86 -17.12 12.66 1.88
N ASP A 87 -15.97 12.13 1.47
CA ASP A 87 -15.71 10.68 1.54
C ASP A 87 -15.84 10.19 2.99
N ALA A 88 -15.27 10.91 3.95
CA ALA A 88 -15.40 10.56 5.36
C ALA A 88 -16.86 10.51 5.83
N LYS A 89 -17.68 11.46 5.38
CA LYS A 89 -19.13 11.48 5.68
C LYS A 89 -19.87 10.31 5.03
N VAL A 90 -19.64 10.05 3.74
CA VAL A 90 -20.27 8.95 3.00
C VAL A 90 -19.98 7.59 3.66
N PHE A 91 -18.74 7.39 4.09
CA PHE A 91 -18.33 6.17 4.79
C PHE A 91 -18.64 6.20 6.30
N GLY A 92 -19.16 7.30 6.84
CA GLY A 92 -19.50 7.40 8.27
C GLY A 92 -18.29 7.34 9.20
N TRP A 93 -17.14 7.85 8.74
CA TRP A 93 -15.96 8.04 9.58
C TRP A 93 -16.05 9.37 10.32
N HIS A 94 -16.05 9.30 11.65
CA HIS A 94 -16.01 10.50 12.48
C HIS A 94 -14.63 11.19 12.35
N PRO A 95 -14.58 12.53 12.20
CA PRO A 95 -13.30 13.27 12.13
C PRO A 95 -12.36 12.99 13.31
N GLN A 96 -12.91 12.71 14.49
CA GLN A 96 -12.13 12.33 15.67
C GLN A 96 -11.50 10.94 15.57
N ALA A 97 -12.00 10.04 14.73
CA ALA A 97 -11.49 8.68 14.55
C ALA A 97 -10.45 8.55 13.42
N ILE A 98 -10.37 9.54 12.52
CA ILE A 98 -9.44 9.56 11.37
C ILE A 98 -8.38 10.65 11.54
N ILE A 99 -7.27 10.51 10.82
CA ILE A 99 -6.12 11.44 10.94
C ILE A 99 -6.28 12.59 9.94
N GLU A 100 -6.37 13.81 10.46
CA GLU A 100 -6.45 15.04 9.69
C GLU A 100 -5.06 15.59 9.38
N LEU A 101 -4.87 16.12 8.18
CA LEU A 101 -3.66 16.86 7.84
C LEU A 101 -3.75 18.28 8.39
N GLU A 102 -2.66 18.78 8.97
CA GLU A 102 -2.58 20.15 9.46
C GLU A 102 -2.60 21.18 8.32
N ASN A 103 -1.91 20.88 7.21
CA ASN A 103 -1.77 21.77 6.05
C ASN A 103 -2.13 21.05 4.74
N PRO A 104 -3.41 20.73 4.49
CA PRO A 104 -3.84 20.04 3.27
C PRO A 104 -3.73 20.95 2.03
N LEU A 105 -3.26 20.40 0.91
CA LEU A 105 -3.14 21.15 -0.36
C LEU A 105 -4.50 21.44 -1.00
N SER A 106 -5.53 20.63 -0.72
CA SER A 106 -6.91 20.85 -1.17
C SER A 106 -7.92 20.20 -0.22
N LYS A 107 -9.21 20.52 -0.37
CA LYS A 107 -10.31 19.94 0.43
C LYS A 107 -10.48 18.44 0.23
N GLU A 108 -10.00 17.94 -0.90
CA GLU A 108 -10.02 16.54 -1.34
C GLU A 108 -8.94 15.71 -0.65
N GLN A 109 -8.00 16.38 0.02
CA GLN A 109 -6.86 15.79 0.71
C GLN A 109 -6.88 16.05 2.22
N LYS A 110 -8.06 16.27 2.81
CA LYS A 110 -8.20 16.68 4.22
C LYS A 110 -7.73 15.62 5.22
N TYR A 111 -8.02 14.34 4.96
CA TYR A 111 -7.71 13.24 5.88
C TYR A 111 -6.83 12.18 5.23
N LEU A 112 -6.00 11.52 6.04
CA LEU A 112 -5.37 10.27 5.64
C LEU A 112 -6.42 9.16 5.54
N ARG A 113 -6.31 8.34 4.49
CA ARG A 113 -7.29 7.29 4.20
C ARG A 113 -7.26 6.17 5.25
N PRO A 114 -8.40 5.82 5.88
CA PRO A 114 -8.49 4.65 6.77
C PRO A 114 -8.81 3.36 5.98
N SER A 115 -9.10 3.46 4.69
CA SER A 115 -9.42 2.35 3.80
C SER A 115 -9.05 2.70 2.36
N LEU A 116 -8.77 1.69 1.53
CA LEU A 116 -8.50 1.85 0.09
C LEU A 116 -9.78 1.99 -0.74
N VAL A 117 -10.94 1.59 -0.19
CA VAL A 117 -12.24 1.58 -0.89
C VAL A 117 -12.57 2.92 -1.57
N PRO A 118 -12.50 4.10 -0.90
CA PRO A 118 -12.94 5.35 -1.51
C PRO A 118 -12.13 5.71 -2.74
N ASN A 119 -10.81 5.54 -2.70
CA ASN A 119 -9.93 5.86 -3.81
C ASN A 119 -10.13 4.89 -4.99
N LEU A 120 -10.34 3.60 -4.71
CA LEU A 120 -10.66 2.61 -5.74
C LEU A 120 -12.03 2.87 -6.39
N LEU A 121 -13.05 3.26 -5.62
CA LEU A 121 -14.34 3.67 -6.20
C LEU A 121 -14.22 4.91 -7.09
N LYS A 122 -13.40 5.90 -6.72
CA LYS A 122 -13.12 7.05 -7.60
C LYS A 122 -12.48 6.63 -8.91
N ASN A 123 -11.63 5.60 -8.91
CA ASN A 123 -11.07 5.05 -10.15
C ASN A 123 -12.15 4.39 -11.01
N VAL A 124 -13.07 3.63 -10.40
CA VAL A 124 -14.24 3.09 -11.12
C VAL A 124 -15.07 4.23 -11.71
N GLN A 125 -15.40 5.25 -10.92
CA GLN A 125 -16.20 6.40 -11.35
C GLN A 125 -15.62 7.08 -12.60
N LYS A 126 -14.30 7.27 -12.64
CA LYS A 126 -13.60 7.89 -13.77
C LYS A 126 -13.57 7.01 -15.02
N ASN A 127 -13.61 5.69 -14.87
CA ASN A 127 -13.38 4.73 -15.95
C ASN A 127 -14.66 4.03 -16.45
N GLN A 128 -15.77 4.06 -15.71
CA GLN A 128 -17.00 3.34 -16.05
C GLN A 128 -17.62 3.72 -17.41
N ASN A 129 -17.31 4.91 -17.93
CA ASN A 129 -17.81 5.37 -19.23
C ASN A 129 -16.98 4.84 -20.42
N TYR A 130 -15.80 4.26 -20.14
CA TYR A 130 -14.86 3.78 -21.15
C TYR A 130 -14.75 2.26 -21.15
N TYR A 131 -15.08 1.60 -20.04
CA TYR A 131 -14.92 0.16 -19.86
C TYR A 131 -16.20 -0.46 -19.29
N ASN A 132 -16.65 -1.55 -19.92
CA ASN A 132 -17.77 -2.35 -19.45
C ASN A 132 -17.42 -3.16 -18.19
N GLU A 133 -16.14 -3.52 -18.07
CA GLU A 133 -15.60 -4.30 -16.95
C GLU A 133 -14.29 -3.65 -16.49
N ILE A 134 -14.16 -3.43 -15.18
CA ILE A 134 -13.00 -2.82 -14.55
C ILE A 134 -12.52 -3.78 -13.48
N LYS A 135 -11.28 -4.26 -13.63
CA LYS A 135 -10.54 -5.08 -12.67
C LYS A 135 -9.30 -4.31 -12.25
N ILE A 136 -9.34 -3.72 -11.06
CA ILE A 136 -8.24 -2.91 -10.54
C ILE A 136 -7.86 -3.32 -9.14
N PHE A 137 -6.58 -3.16 -8.79
CA PHE A 137 -6.10 -3.43 -7.44
C PHE A 137 -5.05 -2.41 -7.00
N GLU A 138 -4.91 -2.27 -5.69
CA GLU A 138 -3.89 -1.45 -5.06
C GLU A 138 -3.30 -2.20 -3.86
N LEU A 139 -1.97 -2.20 -3.76
CA LEU A 139 -1.26 -2.51 -2.52
C LEU A 139 -0.80 -1.20 -1.89
N GLY A 140 -1.48 -0.76 -0.84
CA GLY A 140 -1.30 0.57 -0.29
C GLY A 140 -1.40 0.61 1.24
N LYS A 141 -0.95 1.72 1.81
CA LYS A 141 -1.09 1.98 3.25
C LYS A 141 -2.45 2.57 3.59
N ILE A 142 -2.98 2.14 4.73
CA ILE A 142 -4.07 2.79 5.45
C ILE A 142 -3.57 3.30 6.80
N PHE A 143 -4.28 4.27 7.37
CA PHE A 143 -3.87 4.97 8.57
C PHE A 143 -4.96 4.94 9.64
N GLU A 144 -4.59 4.57 10.86
CA GLU A 144 -5.47 4.46 12.01
C GLU A 144 -4.91 5.29 13.19
N LYS A 145 -5.77 5.92 14.01
CA LYS A 145 -5.32 6.57 15.25
C LYS A 145 -4.82 5.52 16.27
N PRO A 146 -3.79 5.83 17.09
CA PRO A 146 -3.12 7.12 17.27
C PRO A 146 -1.91 7.39 16.32
N LYS A 147 -1.81 6.70 15.16
CA LYS A 147 -0.76 6.75 14.10
C LYS A 147 -0.19 5.35 13.81
N LYS A 148 -1.08 4.38 13.59
CA LYS A 148 -0.70 3.05 13.08
C LYS A 148 -0.85 3.05 11.57
N GLU A 149 0.14 2.49 10.90
CA GLU A 149 0.10 2.22 9.46
C GLU A 149 -0.05 0.72 9.24
N LYS A 150 -0.89 0.36 8.27
CA LYS A 150 -1.06 -1.04 7.85
C LYS A 150 -1.02 -1.12 6.33
N ARG A 151 -0.38 -2.14 5.79
CA ARG A 151 -0.40 -2.43 4.35
C ARG A 151 -1.61 -3.30 4.03
N ILE A 152 -2.41 -2.84 3.09
CA ILE A 152 -3.61 -3.53 2.62
C ILE A 152 -3.44 -3.79 1.13
N LEU A 153 -3.66 -5.04 0.73
CA LEU A 153 -3.93 -5.38 -0.65
C LEU A 153 -5.44 -5.34 -0.85
N ALA A 154 -5.92 -4.51 -1.76
CA ALA A 154 -7.34 -4.42 -2.07
C ALA A 154 -7.57 -4.43 -3.58
N GLY A 155 -8.72 -4.96 -4.00
CA GLY A 155 -9.12 -4.95 -5.40
C GLY A 155 -10.62 -4.77 -5.59
N ILE A 156 -10.97 -4.29 -6.77
CA ILE A 156 -12.35 -4.10 -7.24
C ILE A 156 -12.54 -4.82 -8.57
N LEU A 157 -13.69 -5.47 -8.69
CA LEU A 157 -14.26 -5.93 -9.95
C LEU A 157 -15.64 -5.30 -10.14
N THR A 158 -15.94 -4.81 -11.33
CA THR A 158 -17.28 -4.32 -11.67
C THR A 158 -18.13 -5.39 -12.35
N GLY A 159 -19.45 -5.29 -12.18
CA GLY A 159 -20.42 -6.28 -12.65
C GLY A 159 -20.91 -7.22 -11.54
N ASP A 160 -21.76 -8.19 -11.87
CA ASP A 160 -22.27 -9.18 -10.91
C ASP A 160 -21.25 -10.30 -10.68
N MET A 161 -20.07 -9.93 -10.18
CA MET A 161 -18.87 -10.76 -10.18
C MET A 161 -18.48 -11.26 -8.78
N PHE A 162 -19.44 -11.46 -7.87
CA PHE A 162 -19.13 -11.84 -6.48
C PHE A 162 -18.36 -13.16 -6.40
N TYR A 163 -18.88 -14.22 -7.04
CA TYR A 163 -18.24 -15.54 -7.05
C TYR A 163 -16.93 -15.56 -7.84
N GLN A 164 -16.82 -14.75 -8.91
CA GLN A 164 -15.57 -14.59 -9.65
C GLN A 164 -14.50 -13.93 -8.77
N THR A 165 -14.89 -12.88 -8.04
CA THR A 165 -13.99 -12.20 -7.09
C THR A 165 -13.53 -13.16 -5.99
N LYS A 166 -14.46 -13.99 -5.46
CA LYS A 166 -14.10 -15.07 -4.53
C LYS A 166 -13.04 -16.00 -5.14
N GLY A 167 -13.26 -16.46 -6.38
CA GLY A 167 -12.31 -17.33 -7.09
C GLY A 167 -10.94 -16.68 -7.31
N VAL A 168 -10.87 -15.38 -7.56
CA VAL A 168 -9.60 -14.62 -7.63
C VAL A 168 -8.91 -14.59 -6.27
N VAL A 169 -9.64 -14.35 -5.18
CA VAL A 169 -9.09 -14.37 -3.83
C VAL A 169 -8.58 -15.76 -3.47
N ASP A 170 -9.35 -16.82 -3.77
CA ASP A 170 -8.92 -18.21 -3.58
C ASP A 170 -7.64 -18.50 -4.38
N LEU A 171 -7.60 -18.12 -5.66
CA LEU A 171 -6.42 -18.26 -6.52
C LEU A 171 -5.19 -17.55 -5.92
N LEU A 172 -5.38 -16.31 -5.45
CA LEU A 172 -4.32 -15.53 -4.84
C LEU A 172 -3.74 -16.22 -3.61
N LEU A 173 -4.59 -16.62 -2.66
CA LEU A 173 -4.15 -17.22 -1.41
C LEU A 173 -3.49 -18.60 -1.65
N ASN A 174 -4.04 -19.40 -2.56
CA ASN A 174 -3.46 -20.69 -2.94
C ASN A 174 -2.09 -20.54 -3.62
N LYS A 175 -1.93 -19.58 -4.54
CA LYS A 175 -0.62 -19.30 -5.18
C LYS A 175 0.42 -18.73 -4.22
N LEU A 176 0.00 -18.19 -3.08
CA LEU A 176 0.87 -17.79 -1.98
C LEU A 176 1.19 -18.95 -1.01
N GLY A 177 0.76 -20.18 -1.32
CA GLY A 177 0.99 -21.36 -0.49
C GLY A 177 0.19 -21.37 0.81
N ILE A 178 -0.88 -20.59 0.90
CA ILE A 178 -1.68 -20.48 2.11
C ILE A 178 -2.81 -21.51 2.09
N SER A 179 -2.88 -22.33 3.14
CA SER A 179 -3.93 -23.34 3.36
C SER A 179 -4.92 -22.92 4.45
N ASP A 180 -5.94 -23.75 4.68
CA ASP A 180 -6.99 -23.54 5.72
C ASP A 180 -7.74 -22.19 5.58
N ILE A 181 -8.14 -21.90 4.33
CA ILE A 181 -8.90 -20.71 4.00
C ILE A 181 -10.39 -21.04 4.06
N TYR A 182 -11.15 -20.26 4.81
CA TYR A 182 -12.60 -20.35 4.78
C TYR A 182 -13.26 -18.97 4.92
N TYR A 183 -14.50 -18.91 4.47
CA TYR A 183 -15.30 -17.69 4.45
C TYR A 183 -16.36 -17.76 5.53
N LYS A 184 -16.38 -16.77 6.42
CA LYS A 184 -17.42 -16.63 7.43
C LYS A 184 -18.41 -15.55 7.01
N GLU A 185 -19.69 -15.78 7.26
CA GLU A 185 -20.72 -14.75 7.06
C GLU A 185 -20.31 -13.46 7.76
N PHE A 186 -20.32 -12.36 7.01
CA PHE A 186 -19.95 -11.07 7.56
C PHE A 186 -21.03 -10.58 8.53
N LYS A 187 -20.75 -10.73 9.83
CA LYS A 187 -21.64 -10.25 10.89
C LYS A 187 -21.34 -8.78 11.16
N LEU A 188 -22.12 -7.91 10.54
CA LEU A 188 -22.08 -6.48 10.82
C LEU A 188 -22.35 -6.23 12.31
N THR A 189 -21.47 -5.50 12.98
CA THR A 189 -21.83 -4.87 14.27
C THR A 189 -22.93 -3.83 14.05
N ASN A 190 -23.69 -3.48 15.10
CA ASN A 190 -24.77 -2.48 15.00
C ASN A 190 -24.31 -1.13 14.38
N GLU A 191 -23.04 -0.75 14.57
CA GLU A 191 -22.45 0.44 13.94
C GLU A 191 -22.15 0.24 12.45
N GLU A 192 -21.71 -0.95 12.04
CA GLU A 192 -21.45 -1.26 10.64
C GLU A 192 -22.75 -1.46 9.85
N ILE A 193 -23.82 -1.96 10.48
CA ILE A 193 -25.18 -2.00 9.90
C ILE A 193 -25.63 -0.58 9.53
N LYS A 194 -25.39 0.41 10.41
CA LYS A 194 -25.73 1.81 10.14
C LYS A 194 -24.92 2.41 8.99
N LYS A 195 -23.66 1.99 8.84
CA LYS A 195 -22.76 2.43 7.75
C LYS A 195 -23.23 1.90 6.39
N ASN A 196 -23.80 0.70 6.32
CA ASN A 196 -24.41 0.12 5.12
C ASN A 196 -23.49 0.16 3.87
N TRP A 197 -22.20 -0.10 4.04
CA TRP A 197 -21.24 -0.12 2.92
C TRP A 197 -21.41 -1.34 2.03
N TRP A 198 -21.81 -2.46 2.64
CA TRP A 198 -21.76 -3.78 2.02
C TRP A 198 -23.14 -4.40 1.95
N TYR A 199 -23.42 -5.11 0.85
CA TYR A 199 -24.65 -5.87 0.69
C TYR A 199 -24.61 -7.11 1.61
N PRO A 200 -25.48 -7.22 2.63
CA PRO A 200 -25.30 -8.22 3.70
C PRO A 200 -25.24 -9.66 3.21
N LYS A 201 -26.06 -10.02 2.20
CA LYS A 201 -26.11 -11.37 1.63
C LYS A 201 -24.97 -11.71 0.66
N LYS A 202 -24.15 -10.72 0.30
CA LYS A 202 -22.98 -10.86 -0.59
C LYS A 202 -21.76 -10.22 0.07
N SER A 203 -21.49 -10.66 1.30
CA SER A 203 -20.35 -10.20 2.11
C SER A 203 -19.84 -11.33 2.98
N ALA A 204 -18.52 -11.47 3.08
CA ALA A 204 -17.87 -12.48 3.86
C ALA A 204 -16.52 -11.99 4.41
N ASP A 205 -16.21 -12.45 5.62
CA ASP A 205 -14.87 -12.36 6.18
C ASP A 205 -13.99 -13.48 5.66
N ILE A 206 -12.76 -13.13 5.30
CA ILE A 206 -11.74 -14.11 4.89
C ILE A 206 -10.98 -14.52 6.14
N ILE A 207 -11.03 -15.80 6.47
CA ILE A 207 -10.38 -16.38 7.65
C ILE A 207 -9.26 -17.32 7.20
N ILE A 208 -8.11 -17.21 7.84
CA ILE A 208 -6.95 -18.09 7.67
C ILE A 208 -6.50 -18.52 9.07
N ASN A 209 -6.39 -19.83 9.32
CA ASN A 209 -6.00 -20.39 10.63
C ASN A 209 -6.85 -19.85 11.80
N GLY A 210 -8.15 -19.59 11.59
CA GLY A 210 -9.04 -19.01 12.61
C GLY A 210 -8.96 -17.48 12.77
N GLU A 211 -7.99 -16.81 12.14
CA GLU A 211 -7.83 -15.35 12.20
C GLU A 211 -8.46 -14.65 10.99
N ARG A 212 -9.25 -13.59 11.23
CA ARG A 212 -9.86 -12.80 10.16
C ARG A 212 -8.79 -11.96 9.46
N ILE A 213 -8.26 -12.35 8.31
CA ILE A 213 -7.21 -11.60 7.60
C ILE A 213 -7.75 -10.60 6.56
N GLY A 214 -9.01 -10.73 6.17
CA GLY A 214 -9.56 -9.95 5.07
C GLY A 214 -11.07 -9.92 5.00
N PHE A 215 -11.56 -9.34 3.92
CA PHE A 215 -12.96 -9.10 3.63
C PHE A 215 -13.23 -9.20 2.13
N LEU A 216 -14.39 -9.72 1.77
CA LEU A 216 -14.94 -9.77 0.42
C LEU A 216 -16.40 -9.30 0.46
N GLY A 217 -16.80 -8.33 -0.35
CA GLY A 217 -18.18 -7.86 -0.34
C GLY A 217 -18.61 -7.04 -1.56
N GLU A 218 -19.89 -7.13 -1.89
CA GLU A 218 -20.54 -6.26 -2.86
C GLU A 218 -20.86 -4.90 -2.20
N VAL A 219 -20.49 -3.81 -2.85
CA VAL A 219 -20.76 -2.43 -2.38
C VAL A 219 -22.24 -2.11 -2.57
N THR A 220 -22.87 -1.48 -1.59
CA THR A 220 -24.31 -1.13 -1.69
C THR A 220 -24.57 -0.05 -2.73
N SER A 221 -25.76 -0.11 -3.35
CA SER A 221 -26.23 0.91 -4.29
C SER A 221 -26.24 2.33 -3.70
N LYS A 222 -26.45 2.46 -2.39
CA LYS A 222 -26.37 3.75 -1.67
C LYS A 222 -24.98 4.37 -1.80
N ILE A 223 -23.92 3.62 -1.48
CA ILE A 223 -22.55 4.12 -1.60
C ILE A 223 -22.21 4.37 -3.08
N LEU A 224 -22.59 3.48 -3.98
CA LEU A 224 -22.33 3.66 -5.41
C LEU A 224 -22.99 4.93 -5.97
N ALA A 225 -24.19 5.27 -5.53
CA ALA A 225 -24.88 6.50 -5.90
C ALA A 225 -24.13 7.77 -5.45
N GLU A 226 -23.56 7.79 -4.23
CA GLU A 226 -22.74 8.90 -3.73
C GLU A 226 -21.49 9.14 -4.61
N PHE A 227 -20.93 8.05 -5.17
CA PHE A 227 -19.82 8.10 -6.12
C PHE A 227 -20.26 8.21 -7.58
N LYS A 228 -21.56 8.30 -7.88
CA LYS A 228 -22.11 8.31 -9.25
C LYS A 228 -21.64 7.12 -10.09
N ILE A 229 -21.60 5.93 -9.49
CA ILE A 229 -21.22 4.68 -10.14
C ILE A 229 -22.49 3.89 -10.50
N ASN A 230 -22.62 3.54 -11.77
CA ASN A 230 -23.80 2.83 -12.30
C ASN A 230 -23.59 1.31 -12.39
N LEU A 231 -22.36 0.84 -12.20
CA LEU A 231 -22.01 -0.57 -12.23
C LEU A 231 -22.13 -1.18 -10.83
N LYS A 232 -22.49 -2.46 -10.75
CA LYS A 232 -22.25 -3.23 -9.51
C LYS A 232 -20.74 -3.29 -9.25
N VAL A 233 -20.35 -3.31 -7.98
CA VAL A 233 -18.94 -3.31 -7.57
C VAL A 233 -18.76 -4.35 -6.48
N VAL A 234 -17.82 -5.26 -6.70
CA VAL A 234 -17.35 -6.20 -5.68
C VAL A 234 -15.95 -5.81 -5.27
N TYR A 235 -15.73 -5.70 -3.97
CA TYR A 235 -14.48 -5.32 -3.36
C TYR A 235 -13.93 -6.49 -2.55
N PHE A 236 -12.62 -6.68 -2.59
CA PHE A 236 -11.91 -7.51 -1.63
C PHE A 236 -10.75 -6.73 -1.01
N ALA A 237 -10.39 -7.10 0.21
CA ALA A 237 -9.17 -6.64 0.85
C ALA A 237 -8.59 -7.67 1.80
N VAL A 238 -7.27 -7.72 1.87
CA VAL A 238 -6.51 -8.56 2.80
C VAL A 238 -5.41 -7.72 3.44
N ARG A 239 -5.16 -7.96 4.73
CA ARG A 239 -4.07 -7.30 5.47
C ARG A 239 -2.75 -7.90 5.03
N PHE A 240 -2.01 -7.18 4.19
CA PHE A 240 -0.82 -7.70 3.53
C PHE A 240 0.28 -8.08 4.54
N ASP A 241 0.43 -7.29 5.60
CA ASP A 241 1.42 -7.54 6.67
C ASP A 241 1.14 -8.85 7.45
N GLU A 242 -0.10 -9.33 7.42
CA GLU A 242 -0.47 -10.62 8.03
C GLU A 242 -0.41 -11.75 7.01
N LEU A 243 -0.86 -11.47 5.78
CA LEU A 243 -0.78 -12.38 4.65
C LEU A 243 0.64 -12.89 4.42
N SER A 244 1.64 -12.00 4.45
CA SER A 244 3.04 -12.34 4.21
C SER A 244 3.64 -13.28 5.27
N LYS A 245 3.04 -13.38 6.45
CA LYS A 245 3.47 -14.29 7.53
C LYS A 245 2.99 -15.72 7.31
N PHE A 246 1.86 -15.89 6.63
CA PHE A 246 1.30 -17.19 6.30
C PHE A 246 1.75 -17.70 4.93
N ALA A 247 2.29 -16.82 4.09
CA ALA A 247 2.75 -17.16 2.75
C ALA A 247 3.97 -18.09 2.81
N SER A 248 3.95 -19.11 1.96
CA SER A 248 5.02 -20.11 1.86
C SER A 248 5.34 -20.42 0.40
N GLU A 249 6.62 -20.57 0.09
CA GLU A 249 7.06 -21.11 -1.21
C GLU A 249 6.89 -22.64 -1.24
N GLU A 250 6.71 -23.28 -0.08
CA GLU A 250 6.50 -24.72 0.03
C GLU A 250 5.09 -25.08 -0.45
N THR A 251 5.04 -25.82 -1.55
CA THR A 251 3.81 -26.41 -2.05
C THR A 251 3.67 -27.82 -1.49
N ILE A 252 2.74 -27.99 -0.54
CA ILE A 252 2.42 -29.31 -0.02
C ILE A 252 1.56 -30.02 -1.07
N TYR A 253 2.07 -31.13 -1.62
CA TYR A 253 1.33 -31.97 -2.55
C TYR A 253 0.03 -32.46 -1.91
N GLN A 254 -1.10 -32.12 -2.52
CA GLN A 254 -2.38 -32.75 -2.22
C GLN A 254 -2.65 -33.85 -3.24
N PRO A 255 -2.83 -35.12 -2.82
CA PRO A 255 -3.16 -36.20 -3.74
C PRO A 255 -4.50 -35.91 -4.42
N ILE A 256 -4.53 -36.13 -5.73
CA ILE A 256 -5.75 -35.97 -6.54
C ILE A 256 -6.85 -36.87 -5.95
N SER A 257 -8.05 -36.29 -5.74
CA SER A 257 -9.21 -37.06 -5.28
C SER A 257 -9.45 -38.23 -6.23
N ARG A 258 -9.46 -39.45 -5.70
CA ARG A 258 -9.82 -40.66 -6.46
C ARG A 258 -11.32 -40.79 -6.70
N PHE A 259 -12.12 -39.93 -6.06
CA PHE A 259 -13.57 -39.95 -6.15
C PHE A 259 -14.08 -38.74 -6.94
N PRO A 260 -15.18 -38.91 -7.71
CA PRO A 260 -15.84 -37.80 -8.39
C PRO A 260 -16.19 -36.70 -7.39
N ALA A 261 -16.05 -35.44 -7.80
CA ALA A 261 -16.63 -34.33 -7.05
C ALA A 261 -18.16 -34.51 -7.00
N ALA A 262 -18.71 -34.54 -5.79
CA ALA A 262 -20.14 -34.67 -5.54
C ALA A 262 -20.91 -33.40 -5.93
#